data_AF-A0A6I1GK82-F1
#
_entry.id   AF-A0A6I1GK82-F1
#
_cell.length_a   1.000
_cell.length_b   1.000
_cell.length_c   1.000
_cell.angle_alpha   90.00
_cell.angle_beta   90.00
_cell.angle_gamma   90.00
#
_symmetry.space_group_name_H-M   'P 1'
#
loop_
_entity.id
_entity.type
_entity.pdbx_description
1 polymer ?
#
loop_
_entity_poly.entity_id
_entity_poly.type
_entity_poly.pdbx_seq_one_letter_code
_entity_poly.pdbx_strand_id
1 'polypeptide(L)'
;MNQHRWLTQACLAIVTGVCLIGFAGCSTSASTDSESSQLSQNAVVSKDTPERRSAIEAAETRAKQFAACLTESGIETNIYDDNDVYIVSGRQYAPKTAVVVRMLDSAGTPMSWSDDAVAEQVANSLYSDSNMTPIGEDGRVWVFFRDSTQLMGTPYAGKQAAYQACERKNPEFEQADLDAIGVTEYPEEAWQASLEYARDCRAKGFSWVKDPVRGEGDKPGEGPGIQIPNGISDEELRRWLKECPTADLPPWSAEMLYADRGNNYSEILRQYELEHQ
;
A
#
# COMPACT_ATOMS: atom_id res chain seq x y z
N MET A 1 -46.08 -17.59 35.77
CA MET A 1 -45.80 -18.34 37.02
C MET A 1 -44.32 -18.18 37.34
N ASN A 2 -44.04 -17.73 38.57
CA ASN A 2 -42.80 -17.70 39.35
C ASN A 2 -41.54 -17.09 38.71
N GLN A 3 -41.11 -15.89 39.08
CA GLN A 3 -40.66 -15.34 40.39
C GLN A 3 -39.22 -15.72 40.81
N HIS A 4 -38.55 -14.66 41.29
CA HIS A 4 -37.42 -14.58 42.23
C HIS A 4 -36.01 -14.48 41.65
N ARG A 5 -35.06 -13.75 42.27
CA ARG A 5 -34.97 -12.44 42.97
C ARG A 5 -33.57 -12.48 43.64
N TRP A 6 -32.74 -11.44 43.41
CA TRP A 6 -31.81 -10.77 44.37
C TRP A 6 -30.52 -11.53 44.78
N LEU A 7 -29.34 -10.90 44.94
CA LEU A 7 -28.86 -9.99 46.01
C LEU A 7 -27.44 -9.48 45.62
N THR A 8 -27.17 -8.17 45.50
CA THR A 8 -26.53 -7.21 46.46
C THR A 8 -25.08 -7.42 46.92
N GLN A 9 -24.28 -6.36 46.68
CA GLN A 9 -23.31 -5.67 47.56
C GLN A 9 -21.98 -6.31 47.99
N ALA A 10 -20.88 -5.57 47.80
CA ALA A 10 -20.02 -5.10 48.90
C ALA A 10 -19.13 -3.91 48.48
N CYS A 11 -19.18 -2.83 49.26
CA CYS A 11 -18.22 -1.73 49.28
C CYS A 11 -16.95 -2.14 50.04
N LEU A 12 -15.80 -1.58 49.68
CA LEU A 12 -14.73 -1.33 50.66
C LEU A 12 -14.03 -0.01 50.35
N ALA A 13 -14.13 0.93 51.29
CA ALA A 13 -13.33 2.14 51.38
C ALA A 13 -12.35 1.96 52.54
N ILE A 14 -11.08 2.36 52.37
CA ILE A 14 -10.13 2.56 53.46
C ILE A 14 -9.43 3.92 53.26
N VAL A 15 -9.21 4.57 54.40
CA VAL A 15 -9.00 6.00 54.63
C VAL A 15 -7.58 6.26 55.17
N THR A 16 -7.02 7.43 54.80
CA THR A 16 -5.98 8.25 55.46
C THR A 16 -4.50 7.84 55.55
N GLY A 17 -3.65 8.83 55.26
CA GLY A 17 -2.28 8.97 55.78
C GLY A 17 -1.64 10.31 55.38
N VAL A 18 -1.77 11.33 56.24
CA VAL A 18 -1.13 12.66 56.13
C VAL A 18 0.31 12.60 56.66
N CYS A 19 1.26 13.25 55.97
CA CYS A 19 2.45 13.86 56.58
C CYS A 19 2.98 15.01 55.71
N LEU A 20 3.05 16.21 56.29
CA LEU A 20 3.76 17.41 55.82
C LEU A 20 5.06 17.58 56.64
N ILE A 21 5.91 18.53 56.22
CA ILE A 21 7.26 18.95 56.68
C ILE A 21 8.34 18.38 55.74
N GLY A 22 9.17 19.12 54.99
CA GLY A 22 9.53 20.54 55.02
C GLY A 22 11.02 20.71 55.33
N PHE A 23 11.89 20.83 54.32
CA PHE A 23 13.21 21.49 54.44
C PHE A 23 13.61 22.13 53.11
N ALA A 24 13.90 23.43 53.20
CA ALA A 24 14.52 24.24 52.17
C ALA A 24 16.04 23.96 52.11
N GLY A 25 16.61 24.00 50.90
CA GLY A 25 18.04 23.92 50.64
C GLY A 25 18.38 24.64 49.33
N CYS A 26 19.37 25.52 49.38
CA CYS A 26 19.64 26.67 48.51
C CYS A 26 20.10 26.43 47.04
N SER A 27 19.81 27.45 46.23
CA SER A 27 20.66 28.08 45.19
C SER A 27 20.81 27.46 43.79
N THR A 28 20.17 28.17 42.86
CA THR A 28 20.52 28.49 41.46
C THR A 28 21.84 27.98 40.87
N SER A 29 21.72 27.35 39.71
CA SER A 29 22.47 27.73 38.50
C SER A 29 21.56 27.54 37.28
N ALA A 30 21.47 28.60 36.48
CA ALA A 30 20.69 28.71 35.27
C ALA A 30 21.24 27.84 34.13
N SER A 31 20.39 27.66 33.11
CA SER A 31 20.63 27.01 31.80
C SER A 31 20.51 25.48 31.88
N THR A 32 19.54 24.80 31.28
CA THR A 32 18.91 25.03 29.98
C THR A 32 17.56 24.33 30.02
N ASP A 33 16.46 25.08 29.84
CA ASP A 33 15.16 24.48 29.52
C ASP A 33 15.30 23.84 28.14
N SER A 34 15.58 22.54 28.12
CA SER A 34 15.14 21.70 27.02
C SER A 34 13.77 21.18 27.43
N GLU A 35 12.76 22.07 27.32
CA GLU A 35 11.42 21.62 27.02
C GLU A 35 11.55 20.68 25.84
N SER A 36 11.39 19.38 26.09
CA SER A 36 11.10 18.39 25.06
C SER A 36 9.71 18.73 24.53
N SER A 37 9.66 19.81 23.76
CA SER A 37 8.53 20.22 22.97
C SER A 37 8.21 19.07 22.04
N GLN A 38 7.01 18.57 22.21
CA GLN A 38 6.32 17.63 21.38
C GLN A 38 6.44 18.04 19.90
N LEU A 39 7.38 17.40 19.21
CA LEU A 39 7.54 17.30 17.76
C LEU A 39 7.99 15.84 17.58
N SER A 40 7.28 14.92 16.96
CA SER A 40 6.42 15.04 15.79
C SER A 40 5.33 13.97 15.88
N GLN A 41 4.08 14.38 16.04
CA GLN A 41 2.95 13.61 15.54
C GLN A 41 2.99 13.76 14.02
N ASN A 42 3.72 12.87 13.34
CA ASN A 42 3.62 12.63 11.90
C ASN A 42 4.42 11.37 11.50
N ALA A 43 4.43 10.35 12.37
CA ALA A 43 4.77 9.03 11.90
C ALA A 43 3.48 8.44 11.31
N VAL A 44 3.35 8.40 9.98
CA VAL A 44 2.42 7.50 9.29
C VAL A 44 2.92 6.07 9.53
N VAL A 45 2.88 5.63 10.79
CA VAL A 45 2.82 4.22 11.12
C VAL A 45 1.35 3.91 11.04
N SER A 46 0.95 3.70 9.81
CA SER A 46 -0.28 3.06 9.47
C SER A 46 -0.37 1.71 10.19
N LYS A 47 -1.24 1.64 11.19
CA LYS A 47 -1.51 0.42 11.94
C LYS A 47 -2.78 -0.20 11.38
N ASP A 48 -2.79 -1.53 11.31
CA ASP A 48 -4.02 -2.30 11.15
C ASP A 48 -4.96 -1.97 12.32
N THR A 49 -5.87 -1.01 12.10
CA THR A 49 -6.88 -0.62 13.09
C THR A 49 -8.28 -1.06 12.64
N PRO A 50 -9.22 -1.29 13.57
CA PRO A 50 -10.62 -1.52 13.21
C PRO A 50 -11.20 -0.43 12.32
N GLU A 51 -10.89 0.85 12.60
CA GLU A 51 -11.41 1.99 11.84
C GLU A 51 -10.95 1.97 10.39
N ARG A 52 -9.68 1.63 10.14
CA ARG A 52 -9.15 1.48 8.79
C ARG A 52 -9.81 0.34 8.04
N ARG A 53 -9.93 -0.82 8.68
CA ARG A 53 -10.59 -1.97 8.06
C ARG A 53 -12.03 -1.63 7.68
N SER A 54 -12.76 -0.96 8.57
CA SER A 54 -14.10 -0.46 8.26
C SER A 54 -14.12 0.57 7.13
N ALA A 55 -13.11 1.45 7.02
CA ALA A 55 -13.00 2.41 5.93
C ALA A 55 -12.74 1.72 4.57
N ILE A 56 -11.85 0.73 4.54
CA ILE A 56 -11.58 -0.11 3.36
C ILE A 56 -12.85 -0.86 2.94
N GLU A 57 -13.51 -1.55 3.88
CA GLU A 57 -14.77 -2.27 3.62
C GLU A 57 -15.87 -1.35 3.10
N ALA A 58 -15.96 -0.12 3.64
CA ALA A 58 -16.91 0.88 3.16
C ALA A 58 -16.58 1.34 1.74
N ALA A 59 -15.31 1.60 1.42
CA ALA A 59 -14.87 1.99 0.06
C ALA A 59 -15.19 0.88 -0.96
N GLU A 60 -14.86 -0.38 -0.65
CA GLU A 60 -15.19 -1.51 -1.53
C GLU A 60 -16.69 -1.71 -1.70
N THR A 61 -17.47 -1.46 -0.64
CA THR A 61 -18.94 -1.51 -0.72
C THR A 61 -19.47 -0.45 -1.69
N ARG A 62 -18.92 0.77 -1.67
CA ARG A 62 -19.29 1.83 -2.60
C ARG A 62 -18.90 1.49 -4.04
N ALA A 63 -17.71 0.93 -4.25
CA ALA A 63 -17.28 0.44 -5.56
C ALA A 63 -18.23 -0.63 -6.12
N LYS A 64 -18.65 -1.60 -5.28
CA LYS A 64 -19.64 -2.62 -5.65
C LYS A 64 -20.99 -2.03 -6.00
N GLN A 65 -21.47 -1.03 -5.25
CA GLN A 65 -22.73 -0.34 -5.54
C GLN A 65 -22.68 0.44 -6.86
N PHE A 66 -21.56 1.11 -7.13
CA PHE A 66 -21.34 1.82 -8.38
C PHE A 66 -21.28 0.87 -9.59
N ALA A 67 -20.47 -0.20 -9.50
CA ALA A 67 -20.38 -1.24 -10.52
C ALA A 67 -21.74 -1.92 -10.79
N ALA A 68 -22.51 -2.19 -9.74
CA ALA A 68 -23.87 -2.73 -9.88
C ALA A 68 -24.79 -1.78 -10.67
N CYS A 69 -24.73 -0.47 -10.40
CA CYS A 69 -25.51 0.51 -11.17
C CYS A 69 -25.12 0.54 -12.66
N LEU A 70 -23.82 0.46 -12.97
CA LEU A 70 -23.34 0.40 -14.35
C LEU A 70 -23.82 -0.88 -15.04
N THR A 71 -23.74 -2.02 -14.35
CA THR A 71 -24.25 -3.31 -14.85
C THR A 71 -25.75 -3.27 -15.11
N GLU A 72 -26.56 -2.72 -14.19
CA GLU A 72 -28.00 -2.49 -14.37
C GLU A 72 -28.31 -1.59 -15.58
N SER A 73 -27.39 -0.69 -15.92
CA SER A 73 -27.48 0.21 -17.07
C SER A 73 -26.98 -0.40 -18.39
N GLY A 74 -26.59 -1.69 -18.35
CA GLY A 74 -26.09 -2.44 -19.51
C GLY A 74 -24.65 -2.11 -19.88
N ILE A 75 -23.81 -1.72 -18.91
CA ILE A 75 -22.36 -1.57 -19.06
C ILE A 75 -21.72 -2.73 -18.29
N GLU A 76 -21.04 -3.65 -18.97
CA GLU A 76 -20.34 -4.75 -18.30
C GLU A 76 -19.13 -4.18 -17.53
N THR A 77 -19.03 -4.54 -16.25
CA THR A 77 -18.01 -4.01 -15.32
C THR A 77 -17.29 -5.09 -14.53
N ASN A 78 -16.09 -4.78 -14.05
CA ASN A 78 -15.36 -5.55 -13.06
C ASN A 78 -14.73 -4.61 -12.02
N ILE A 79 -14.22 -5.15 -10.92
CA ILE A 79 -13.54 -4.40 -9.86
C ILE A 79 -12.16 -5.01 -9.61
N TYR A 80 -11.13 -4.17 -9.74
CA TYR A 80 -9.74 -4.54 -9.52
C TYR A 80 -9.20 -3.89 -8.24
N ASP A 81 -8.02 -4.37 -7.87
CA ASP A 81 -7.22 -3.80 -6.80
C ASP A 81 -6.83 -2.37 -7.14
N ASP A 82 -6.84 -1.49 -6.14
CA ASP A 82 -6.26 -0.15 -6.20
C ASP A 82 -4.72 -0.23 -6.24
N ASN A 83 -4.09 0.92 -6.49
CA ASN A 83 -2.64 1.09 -6.36
C ASN A 83 -2.19 1.11 -4.89
N ASP A 84 -3.09 1.47 -3.97
CA ASP A 84 -2.78 1.49 -2.54
C ASP A 84 -2.77 0.08 -1.92
N VAL A 85 -1.75 -0.19 -1.10
CA VAL A 85 -1.58 -1.44 -0.37
C VAL A 85 -1.46 -1.13 1.12
N TYR A 86 -2.42 -1.65 1.91
CA TYR A 86 -2.51 -1.45 3.35
C TYR A 86 -2.14 -2.71 4.13
N ILE A 87 -1.81 -2.58 5.41
CA ILE A 87 -1.76 -3.73 6.32
C ILE A 87 -3.13 -3.98 6.94
N VAL A 88 -3.70 -5.17 6.68
CA VAL A 88 -4.96 -5.67 7.22
C VAL A 88 -4.73 -7.07 7.80
N SER A 89 -5.04 -7.26 9.08
CA SER A 89 -4.79 -8.50 9.82
C SER A 89 -3.33 -9.00 9.69
N GLY A 90 -2.38 -8.06 9.74
CA GLY A 90 -0.95 -8.34 9.63
C GLY A 90 -0.44 -8.70 8.23
N ARG A 91 -1.28 -8.56 7.19
CA ARG A 91 -0.91 -8.86 5.80
C ARG A 91 -1.15 -7.67 4.90
N GLN A 92 -0.34 -7.54 3.85
CA GLN A 92 -0.62 -6.57 2.78
C GLN A 92 -1.93 -6.90 2.08
N TYR A 93 -2.69 -5.85 1.80
CA TYR A 93 -4.02 -5.91 1.20
C TYR A 93 -4.24 -4.68 0.31
N ALA A 94 -4.49 -4.91 -0.97
CA ALA A 94 -4.94 -3.88 -1.90
C ALA A 94 -6.47 -3.87 -1.95
N PRO A 95 -7.15 -2.75 -1.65
CA PRO A 95 -8.60 -2.66 -1.71
C PRO A 95 -9.12 -2.84 -3.13
N LYS A 96 -10.27 -3.51 -3.27
CA LYS A 96 -10.97 -3.62 -4.56
C LYS A 96 -11.88 -2.43 -4.79
N THR A 97 -11.31 -1.33 -5.27
CA THR A 97 -11.99 -0.04 -5.48
C THR A 97 -11.95 0.45 -6.92
N ALA A 98 -11.04 -0.07 -7.76
CA ALA A 98 -10.92 0.34 -9.16
C ALA A 98 -12.03 -0.31 -10.02
N VAL A 99 -13.08 0.44 -10.33
CA VAL A 99 -14.18 -0.02 -11.18
C VAL A 99 -13.82 0.19 -12.65
N VAL A 100 -13.75 -0.90 -13.40
CA VAL A 100 -13.42 -0.91 -14.82
C VAL A 100 -14.59 -1.41 -15.66
N VAL A 101 -14.62 -1.05 -16.93
CA VAL A 101 -15.65 -1.48 -17.89
C VAL A 101 -15.05 -2.34 -18.98
N ARG A 102 -15.84 -3.21 -19.60
CA ARG A 102 -15.37 -4.12 -20.65
C ARG A 102 -14.78 -3.33 -21.82
N MET A 103 -13.58 -3.65 -22.28
CA MET A 103 -13.04 -2.96 -23.45
C MET A 103 -13.79 -3.42 -24.71
N LEU A 104 -14.22 -2.45 -25.53
CA LEU A 104 -14.89 -2.66 -26.81
C LEU A 104 -13.99 -2.21 -27.97
N ASP A 105 -14.10 -2.88 -29.12
CA ASP A 105 -13.57 -2.36 -30.38
C ASP A 105 -14.46 -1.23 -30.96
N SER A 106 -14.09 -0.71 -32.14
CA SER A 106 -14.84 0.35 -32.82
C SER A 106 -16.24 -0.06 -33.29
N ALA A 107 -16.52 -1.37 -33.39
CA ALA A 107 -17.84 -1.91 -33.70
C ALA A 107 -18.70 -2.14 -32.44
N GLY A 108 -18.15 -1.89 -31.24
CA GLY A 108 -18.83 -2.15 -29.98
C GLY A 108 -18.76 -3.60 -29.52
N THR A 109 -17.82 -4.39 -30.07
CA THR A 109 -17.64 -5.80 -29.73
C THR A 109 -16.64 -5.95 -28.58
N PRO A 110 -16.91 -6.78 -27.55
CA PRO A 110 -15.96 -7.04 -26.48
C PRO A 110 -14.64 -7.66 -26.97
N MET A 111 -13.51 -7.12 -26.51
CA MET A 111 -12.17 -7.56 -26.93
C MET A 111 -11.56 -8.66 -26.05
N SER A 112 -10.74 -9.55 -26.61
CA SER A 112 -9.92 -10.50 -25.85
C SER A 112 -8.44 -10.30 -26.16
N TRP A 113 -7.58 -10.55 -25.17
CA TRP A 113 -6.12 -10.42 -25.24
C TRP A 113 -5.47 -11.58 -26.02
N SER A 114 -6.09 -12.09 -27.09
CA SER A 114 -5.53 -13.19 -27.89
C SER A 114 -4.57 -12.72 -28.98
N ASP A 115 -4.46 -11.41 -29.21
CA ASP A 115 -3.55 -10.78 -30.18
C ASP A 115 -2.93 -9.51 -29.59
N ASP A 116 -1.79 -9.66 -28.90
CA ASP A 116 -1.09 -8.61 -28.13
C ASP A 116 -0.93 -7.29 -28.91
N ALA A 117 -0.58 -7.36 -30.20
CA ALA A 117 -0.36 -6.16 -31.03
C ALA A 117 -1.65 -5.38 -31.35
N VAL A 118 -2.82 -6.04 -31.37
CA VAL A 118 -4.10 -5.42 -31.71
C VAL A 118 -4.73 -4.77 -30.48
N ALA A 119 -4.66 -5.42 -29.32
CA ALA A 119 -5.22 -4.87 -28.08
C ALA A 119 -4.54 -3.57 -27.66
N GLU A 120 -3.20 -3.52 -27.71
CA GLU A 120 -2.43 -2.32 -27.40
C GLU A 120 -2.69 -1.18 -28.39
N GLN A 121 -2.77 -1.48 -29.70
CA GLN A 121 -3.06 -0.48 -30.72
C GLN A 121 -4.49 0.07 -30.61
N VAL A 122 -5.47 -0.75 -30.25
CA VAL A 122 -6.85 -0.31 -30.02
C VAL A 122 -6.97 0.49 -28.73
N ALA A 123 -6.28 0.08 -27.65
CA ALA A 123 -6.23 0.85 -26.40
C ALA A 123 -5.69 2.26 -26.65
N ASN A 124 -4.56 2.36 -27.35
CA ASN A 124 -3.90 3.63 -27.65
C ASN A 124 -4.67 4.52 -28.64
N SER A 125 -5.60 3.98 -29.44
CA SER A 125 -6.35 4.75 -30.44
C SER A 125 -7.78 5.09 -30.04
N LEU A 126 -8.49 4.20 -29.35
CA LEU A 126 -9.89 4.39 -28.95
C LEU A 126 -10.07 4.84 -27.50
N TYR A 127 -9.04 4.68 -26.66
CA TYR A 127 -9.07 4.96 -25.23
C TYR A 127 -7.82 5.72 -24.78
N SER A 128 -7.40 6.71 -25.58
CA SER A 128 -6.16 7.48 -25.37
C SER A 128 -6.04 8.17 -24.01
N ASP A 129 -7.18 8.45 -23.38
CA ASP A 129 -7.28 9.14 -22.09
C ASP A 129 -7.54 8.18 -20.92
N SER A 130 -7.41 6.87 -21.15
CA SER A 130 -7.56 5.83 -20.13
C SER A 130 -6.20 5.33 -19.63
N ASN A 131 -6.01 5.34 -18.32
CA ASN A 131 -4.69 5.10 -17.71
C ASN A 131 -4.40 3.62 -17.44
N MET A 132 -5.38 2.72 -17.57
CA MET A 132 -5.18 1.29 -17.35
C MET A 132 -6.12 0.45 -18.20
N THR A 133 -5.52 -0.54 -18.87
CA THR A 133 -6.23 -1.58 -19.60
C THR A 133 -5.90 -2.93 -18.95
N PRO A 134 -6.52 -3.31 -17.81
CA PRO A 134 -6.14 -4.55 -17.15
C PRO A 134 -6.65 -5.76 -17.95
N ILE A 135 -5.87 -6.83 -17.92
CA ILE A 135 -6.21 -8.11 -18.52
C ILE A 135 -6.72 -8.99 -17.38
N GLY A 136 -7.97 -9.42 -17.46
CA GLY A 136 -8.52 -10.44 -16.59
C GLY A 136 -7.85 -11.79 -16.83
N GLU A 137 -7.85 -12.63 -15.81
CA GLU A 137 -7.28 -13.99 -15.86
C GLU A 137 -7.89 -14.88 -16.96
N ASP A 138 -9.06 -14.51 -17.46
CA ASP A 138 -9.78 -15.16 -18.55
C ASP A 138 -9.49 -14.54 -19.94
N GLY A 139 -8.48 -13.69 -20.03
CA GLY A 139 -8.10 -13.00 -21.26
C GLY A 139 -9.05 -11.86 -21.65
N ARG A 140 -10.02 -11.49 -20.80
CA ARG A 140 -10.87 -10.31 -21.02
C ARG A 140 -10.09 -9.04 -20.72
N VAL A 141 -10.15 -8.10 -21.65
CA VAL A 141 -9.59 -6.78 -21.51
C VAL A 141 -10.63 -5.81 -20.95
N TRP A 142 -10.21 -4.94 -20.05
CA TRP A 142 -11.03 -3.90 -19.42
C TRP A 142 -10.41 -2.53 -19.63
N VAL A 143 -11.19 -1.48 -19.44
CA VAL A 143 -10.74 -0.10 -19.51
C VAL A 143 -11.23 0.65 -18.27
N PHE A 144 -10.34 1.46 -17.72
CA PHE A 144 -10.63 2.34 -16.59
C PHE A 144 -11.14 3.71 -17.09
N PHE A 145 -12.19 4.20 -16.45
CA PHE A 145 -12.67 5.57 -16.62
C PHE A 145 -12.74 6.25 -15.25
N ARG A 146 -12.09 7.41 -15.12
CA ARG A 146 -12.11 8.26 -13.92
C ARG A 146 -13.51 8.76 -13.63
N ASP A 147 -14.19 9.20 -14.67
CA ASP A 147 -15.56 9.72 -14.62
C ASP A 147 -16.25 9.63 -15.99
N SER A 148 -17.53 10.02 -16.02
CA SER A 148 -18.36 10.03 -17.23
C SER A 148 -17.83 10.91 -18.37
N THR A 149 -16.94 11.87 -18.11
CA THR A 149 -16.39 12.75 -19.15
C THR A 149 -15.42 12.00 -20.06
N GLN A 150 -14.68 11.02 -19.53
CA GLN A 150 -13.73 10.21 -20.29
C GLN A 150 -14.39 9.22 -21.27
N LEU A 151 -15.71 9.03 -21.20
CA LEU A 151 -16.43 8.21 -22.19
C LEU A 151 -16.52 8.90 -23.56
N MET A 152 -16.33 10.22 -23.63
CA MET A 152 -16.37 10.96 -24.88
C MET A 152 -15.27 10.49 -25.85
N GLY A 153 -15.64 10.30 -27.12
CA GLY A 153 -14.68 9.83 -28.14
C GLY A 153 -14.39 8.32 -28.11
N THR A 154 -14.88 7.60 -27.10
CA THR A 154 -14.76 6.14 -27.00
C THR A 154 -16.01 5.44 -27.56
N PRO A 155 -15.98 4.10 -27.76
CA PRO A 155 -17.17 3.31 -28.05
C PRO A 155 -18.31 3.45 -27.01
N TYR A 156 -18.01 3.97 -25.81
CA TYR A 156 -18.98 4.23 -24.75
C TYR A 156 -19.60 5.63 -24.77
N ALA A 157 -19.31 6.49 -25.75
CA ALA A 157 -19.85 7.85 -25.80
C ALA A 157 -21.39 7.91 -25.66
N GLY A 158 -22.11 6.95 -26.27
CA GLY A 158 -23.58 6.85 -26.15
C GLY A 158 -24.09 6.41 -24.77
N LYS A 159 -23.20 5.98 -23.87
CA LYS A 159 -23.51 5.53 -22.50
C LYS A 159 -23.15 6.57 -21.43
N GLN A 160 -22.59 7.72 -21.82
CA GLN A 160 -22.17 8.78 -20.91
C GLN A 160 -23.27 9.18 -19.92
N ALA A 161 -24.50 9.40 -20.39
CA ALA A 161 -25.61 9.82 -19.52
C ALA A 161 -25.99 8.75 -18.48
N ALA A 162 -25.85 7.47 -18.82
CA ALA A 162 -26.11 6.36 -17.90
C ALA A 162 -25.01 6.25 -16.85
N TYR A 163 -23.75 6.38 -17.26
CA TYR A 163 -22.61 6.44 -16.34
C TYR A 163 -22.78 7.61 -15.35
N GLN A 164 -23.08 8.80 -15.84
CA GLN A 164 -23.30 9.99 -15.01
C GLN A 164 -24.50 9.83 -14.06
N ALA A 165 -25.54 9.08 -14.44
CA ALA A 165 -26.63 8.75 -13.55
C ALA A 165 -26.16 7.86 -12.39
N CYS A 166 -25.24 6.93 -12.64
CA CYS A 166 -24.63 6.11 -11.60
C CYS A 166 -23.71 6.90 -10.67
N GLU A 167 -22.97 7.88 -11.17
CA GLU A 167 -22.18 8.81 -10.33
C GLU A 167 -23.11 9.57 -9.37
N ARG A 168 -24.20 10.14 -9.89
CA ARG A 168 -25.19 10.85 -9.06
C ARG A 168 -25.90 9.94 -8.04
N LYS A 169 -26.10 8.65 -8.37
CA LYS A 169 -26.73 7.66 -7.47
C LYS A 169 -25.77 7.21 -6.37
N ASN A 170 -24.46 7.30 -6.61
CA ASN A 170 -23.42 6.86 -5.69
C ASN A 170 -22.45 8.02 -5.41
N PRO A 171 -22.90 9.14 -4.80
CA PRO A 171 -22.08 10.34 -4.64
C PRO A 171 -20.91 10.18 -3.67
N GLU A 172 -20.90 9.11 -2.88
CA GLU A 172 -19.78 8.77 -1.99
C GLU A 172 -18.73 7.87 -2.65
N PHE A 173 -19.03 7.31 -3.84
CA PHE A 173 -18.04 6.56 -4.60
C PHE A 173 -17.11 7.53 -5.31
N GLU A 174 -15.81 7.37 -5.04
CA GLU A 174 -14.74 8.01 -5.79
C GLU A 174 -13.94 6.90 -6.46
N GLN A 175 -13.64 7.10 -7.73
CA GLN A 175 -12.82 6.17 -8.49
C GLN A 175 -11.37 6.21 -7.99
N ALA A 176 -10.70 5.05 -7.94
CA ALA A 176 -9.28 4.94 -7.59
C ALA A 176 -8.40 5.90 -8.43
N ASP A 177 -7.42 6.56 -7.82
CA ASP A 177 -6.48 7.42 -8.58
C ASP A 177 -5.31 6.59 -9.10
N LEU A 178 -5.50 5.98 -10.27
CA LEU A 178 -4.47 5.12 -10.88
C LEU A 178 -3.25 5.88 -11.39
N ASP A 179 -3.32 7.22 -11.51
CA ASP A 179 -2.17 8.07 -11.87
C ASP A 179 -1.30 8.41 -10.67
N ALA A 180 -1.83 8.26 -9.46
CA ALA A 180 -1.08 8.48 -8.24
C ALA A 180 -0.14 7.29 -7.98
N ILE A 181 1.06 7.60 -7.49
CA ILE A 181 1.90 6.59 -6.85
C ILE A 181 1.14 6.14 -5.60
N GLY A 182 0.66 4.90 -5.61
CA GLY A 182 -0.05 4.33 -4.48
C GLY A 182 0.81 4.31 -3.21
N VAL A 183 0.15 4.32 -2.06
CA VAL A 183 0.81 4.10 -0.77
C VAL A 183 0.99 2.61 -0.56
N THR A 184 2.24 2.17 -0.35
CA THR A 184 2.54 0.80 0.04
C THR A 184 2.96 0.74 1.51
N GLU A 185 2.14 0.07 2.33
CA GLU A 185 2.45 -0.27 3.71
C GLU A 185 3.12 -1.64 3.80
N TYR A 186 4.05 -1.78 4.75
CA TYR A 186 4.76 -3.03 5.00
C TYR A 186 4.58 -3.50 6.45
N PRO A 187 4.55 -4.82 6.71
CA PRO A 187 4.48 -5.35 8.07
C PRO A 187 5.63 -4.84 8.96
N GLU A 188 5.35 -4.63 10.25
CA GLU A 188 6.35 -4.13 11.20
C GLU A 188 7.54 -5.10 11.37
N GLU A 189 7.28 -6.41 11.29
CA GLU A 189 8.31 -7.45 11.32
C GLU A 189 9.33 -7.30 10.20
N ALA A 190 8.91 -6.85 9.01
CA ALA A 190 9.81 -6.63 7.89
C ALA A 190 10.73 -5.42 8.17
N TRP A 191 10.19 -4.33 8.71
CA TRP A 191 11.01 -3.17 9.08
C TRP A 191 12.06 -3.50 10.15
N GLN A 192 11.68 -4.30 11.15
CA GLN A 192 12.60 -4.70 12.22
C GLN A 192 13.71 -5.60 11.69
N ALA A 193 13.36 -6.62 10.89
CA ALA A 193 14.33 -7.53 10.29
C ALA A 193 15.32 -6.78 9.38
N SER A 194 14.86 -5.86 8.54
CA SER A 194 15.74 -5.08 7.67
C SER A 194 16.66 -4.15 8.45
N LEU A 195 16.21 -3.56 9.55
CA LEU A 195 17.05 -2.72 10.41
C LEU A 195 18.17 -3.54 11.08
N GLU A 196 17.84 -4.73 11.59
CA GLU A 196 18.82 -5.65 12.19
C GLU A 196 19.82 -6.14 11.15
N TYR A 197 19.32 -6.57 9.99
CA TYR A 197 20.14 -7.01 8.86
C TYR A 197 21.15 -5.92 8.43
N ALA A 198 20.68 -4.68 8.26
CA ALA A 198 21.54 -3.58 7.86
C ALA A 198 22.65 -3.30 8.89
N ARG A 199 22.34 -3.39 10.19
CA ARG A 199 23.34 -3.25 11.27
C ARG A 199 24.38 -4.35 11.22
N ASP A 200 23.97 -5.60 11.05
CA ASP A 200 24.86 -6.76 11.01
C ASP A 200 25.78 -6.74 9.80
N CYS A 201 25.29 -6.31 8.63
CA CYS A 201 26.11 -6.17 7.44
C CYS A 201 27.13 -5.05 7.53
N ARG A 202 26.75 -3.91 8.13
CA ARG A 202 27.73 -2.85 8.39
C ARG A 202 28.80 -3.27 9.38
N ALA A 203 28.48 -4.11 10.37
CA ALA A 203 29.47 -4.69 11.28
C ALA A 203 30.49 -5.60 10.57
N LYS A 204 30.12 -6.18 9.42
CA LYS A 204 31.00 -6.98 8.54
C LYS A 204 31.75 -6.15 7.48
N GLY A 205 31.58 -4.82 7.52
CA GLY A 205 32.29 -3.87 6.65
C GLY A 205 31.50 -3.42 5.41
N PHE A 206 30.23 -3.81 5.25
CA PHE A 206 29.38 -3.35 4.14
C PHE A 206 28.70 -2.02 4.49
N SER A 207 29.50 -0.95 4.62
CA SER A 207 29.03 0.38 5.03
C SER A 207 27.94 0.99 4.14
N TRP A 208 27.79 0.49 2.91
CA TRP A 208 26.79 0.92 1.95
C TRP A 208 25.38 0.36 2.22
N VAL A 209 25.23 -0.67 3.05
CA VAL A 209 23.91 -1.21 3.44
C VAL A 209 23.25 -0.24 4.42
N LYS A 210 22.26 0.51 3.94
CA LYS A 210 21.59 1.56 4.72
C LYS A 210 20.45 1.00 5.57
N ASP A 211 20.08 1.76 6.60
CA ASP A 211 18.84 1.51 7.33
C ASP A 211 17.63 1.74 6.40
N PRO A 212 16.56 0.94 6.54
CA PRO A 212 15.38 1.09 5.70
C PRO A 212 14.67 2.42 6.04
N VAL A 213 14.22 3.15 5.01
CA VAL A 213 13.63 4.48 5.16
C VAL A 213 12.11 4.40 5.05
N ARG A 214 11.43 4.73 6.15
CA ARG A 214 9.96 4.92 6.14
C ARG A 214 9.62 6.23 5.44
N GLY A 215 8.51 6.22 4.73
CA GLY A 215 7.93 7.45 4.17
C GLY A 215 7.50 8.42 5.26
N GLU A 216 7.38 9.69 4.91
CA GLU A 216 6.87 10.74 5.81
C GLU A 216 5.89 11.63 5.04
N GLY A 217 4.66 11.76 5.55
CA GLY A 217 3.59 12.50 4.88
C GLY A 217 3.37 11.97 3.46
N ASP A 218 3.49 12.86 2.47
CA ASP A 218 3.28 12.55 1.05
C ASP A 218 4.51 11.93 0.37
N LYS A 219 5.62 11.73 1.08
CA LYS A 219 6.82 11.09 0.52
C LYS A 219 6.75 9.59 0.72
N PRO A 220 6.67 8.78 -0.35
CA PRO A 220 6.76 7.33 -0.22
C PRO A 220 8.12 6.95 0.37
N GLY A 221 8.13 5.98 1.28
CA GLY A 221 9.37 5.38 1.78
C GLY A 221 10.03 4.50 0.73
N GLU A 222 11.25 4.07 0.99
CA GLU A 222 11.99 3.12 0.12
C GLU A 222 11.62 1.66 0.43
N GLY A 223 10.73 1.43 1.40
CA GLY A 223 10.34 0.11 1.88
C GLY A 223 11.40 -0.55 2.77
N PRO A 224 11.13 -1.78 3.26
CA PRO A 224 12.09 -2.58 4.02
C PRO A 224 13.11 -3.29 3.11
N GLY A 225 13.01 -3.17 1.78
CA GLY A 225 13.93 -3.79 0.84
C GLY A 225 15.37 -3.29 0.97
N ILE A 226 16.32 -4.12 0.53
CA ILE A 226 17.75 -3.82 0.53
C ILE A 226 18.09 -3.04 -0.72
N GLN A 227 18.45 -1.77 -0.54
CA GLN A 227 18.90 -0.90 -1.63
C GLN A 227 20.38 -1.14 -1.94
N ILE A 228 20.67 -1.72 -3.11
CA ILE A 228 22.04 -1.92 -3.60
C ILE A 228 22.42 -0.71 -4.48
N PRO A 229 23.32 0.17 -4.02
CA PRO A 229 23.72 1.33 -4.79
C PRO A 229 24.53 0.95 -6.03
N ASN A 230 24.45 1.79 -7.06
CA ASN A 230 25.31 1.66 -8.23
C ASN A 230 26.79 1.84 -7.86
N GLY A 231 27.65 1.07 -8.50
CA GLY A 231 29.11 1.24 -8.42
C GLY A 231 29.80 0.38 -7.36
N ILE A 232 29.07 -0.48 -6.66
CA ILE A 232 29.67 -1.60 -5.92
C ILE A 232 30.30 -2.56 -6.93
N SER A 233 31.51 -3.05 -6.65
CA SER A 233 32.16 -4.02 -7.53
C SER A 233 31.50 -5.40 -7.50
N ASP A 234 31.61 -6.16 -8.58
CA ASP A 234 31.11 -7.54 -8.65
C ASP A 234 31.68 -8.43 -7.51
N GLU A 235 32.95 -8.21 -7.14
CA GLU A 235 33.60 -8.91 -6.04
C GLU A 235 32.97 -8.54 -4.69
N GLU A 236 32.71 -7.26 -4.45
CA GLU A 236 32.09 -6.79 -3.22
C GLU A 236 30.64 -7.27 -3.11
N LEU A 237 29.88 -7.27 -4.21
CA LEU A 237 28.51 -7.81 -4.24
C LEU A 237 28.49 -9.31 -3.92
N ARG A 238 29.38 -10.10 -4.52
CA ARG A 238 29.48 -11.55 -4.23
C ARG A 238 29.90 -11.81 -2.79
N ARG A 239 30.82 -11.01 -2.26
CA ARG A 239 31.24 -11.09 -0.86
C ARG A 239 30.07 -10.78 0.07
N TRP A 240 29.29 -9.74 -0.25
CA TRP A 240 28.09 -9.38 0.50
C TRP A 240 27.05 -10.50 0.50
N LEU A 241 26.69 -11.07 -0.66
CA LEU A 241 25.73 -12.18 -0.75
C LEU A 241 26.12 -13.37 0.16
N LYS A 242 27.43 -13.67 0.24
CA LYS A 242 27.96 -14.74 1.09
C LYS A 242 27.95 -14.40 2.58
N GLU A 243 28.38 -13.19 2.95
CA GLU A 243 28.55 -12.79 4.34
C GLU A 243 27.26 -12.25 4.98
N CYS A 244 26.29 -11.86 4.15
CA CYS A 244 25.00 -11.29 4.51
C CYS A 244 23.85 -11.97 3.75
N PRO A 245 23.58 -13.27 3.99
CA PRO A 245 22.53 -13.99 3.29
C PRO A 245 21.15 -13.39 3.62
N THR A 246 20.26 -13.38 2.63
CA THR A 246 18.88 -12.84 2.77
C THR A 246 17.82 -13.93 2.89
N ALA A 247 18.18 -15.21 2.79
CA ALA A 247 17.24 -16.34 2.71
C ALA A 247 16.34 -16.48 3.94
N ASP A 248 16.82 -16.08 5.12
CA ASP A 248 16.09 -16.18 6.39
C ASP A 248 15.32 -14.88 6.73
N LEU A 249 15.38 -13.86 5.88
CA LEU A 249 14.66 -12.62 6.10
C LEU A 249 13.17 -12.78 5.77
N PRO A 250 12.27 -12.07 6.47
CA PRO A 250 10.87 -12.00 6.10
C PRO A 250 10.67 -11.53 4.64
N PRO A 251 9.51 -11.84 4.04
CA PRO A 251 9.10 -11.22 2.79
C PRO A 251 9.28 -9.69 2.85
N TRP A 252 9.64 -9.07 1.72
CA TRP A 252 9.98 -7.64 1.57
C TRP A 252 11.33 -7.23 2.18
N SER A 253 11.77 -7.85 3.27
CA SER A 253 13.11 -7.60 3.84
C SER A 253 14.21 -8.25 2.99
N ALA A 254 13.90 -9.40 2.37
CA ALA A 254 14.80 -10.11 1.47
C ALA A 254 14.89 -9.49 0.06
N GLU A 255 14.01 -8.54 -0.27
CA GLU A 255 13.94 -7.94 -1.60
C GLU A 255 15.18 -7.09 -1.87
N MET A 256 15.86 -7.34 -2.99
CA MET A 256 17.05 -6.61 -3.39
C MET A 256 16.71 -5.65 -4.53
N LEU A 257 16.87 -4.36 -4.28
CA LEU A 257 16.50 -3.29 -5.19
C LEU A 257 17.77 -2.64 -5.74
N TYR A 258 17.90 -2.61 -7.07
CA TYR A 258 19.07 -2.08 -7.77
C TYR A 258 18.68 -1.49 -9.12
N ALA A 259 19.49 -0.55 -9.62
CA ALA A 259 19.31 0.00 -10.95
C ALA A 259 20.09 -0.84 -11.98
N ASP A 260 19.42 -1.20 -13.09
CA ASP A 260 19.99 -2.07 -14.15
C ASP A 260 21.00 -1.34 -15.07
N ARG A 261 21.61 -0.24 -14.62
CA ARG A 261 22.48 0.59 -15.47
C ARG A 261 23.95 0.26 -15.24
N GLY A 262 24.46 -0.65 -16.06
CA GLY A 262 25.90 -0.78 -16.34
C GLY A 262 26.70 -1.70 -15.41
N ASN A 263 26.05 -2.45 -14.52
CA ASN A 263 26.68 -3.44 -13.63
C ASN A 263 26.12 -4.84 -13.90
N ASN A 264 26.87 -5.90 -13.58
CA ASN A 264 26.44 -7.29 -13.79
C ASN A 264 25.52 -7.82 -12.67
N TYR A 265 24.85 -6.95 -11.91
CA TYR A 265 24.12 -7.34 -10.69
C TYR A 265 23.02 -8.36 -10.98
N SER A 266 22.25 -8.16 -12.04
CA SER A 266 21.18 -9.06 -12.48
C SER A 266 21.69 -10.49 -12.70
N GLU A 267 22.84 -10.65 -13.35
CA GLU A 267 23.44 -11.96 -13.60
C GLU A 267 24.04 -12.56 -12.32
N ILE A 268 24.68 -11.76 -11.48
CA ILE A 268 25.26 -12.22 -10.21
C ILE A 268 24.18 -12.74 -9.27
N LEU A 269 23.08 -11.99 -9.13
CA LEU A 269 21.95 -12.34 -8.28
C LEU A 269 21.21 -13.58 -8.80
N ARG A 270 20.96 -13.65 -10.11
CA ARG A 270 20.38 -14.84 -10.74
C ARG A 270 21.21 -16.10 -10.50
N GLN A 271 22.54 -16.01 -10.60
CA GLN A 271 23.43 -17.15 -10.32
C GLN A 271 23.40 -17.52 -8.83
N TYR A 272 23.44 -16.54 -7.95
CA TYR A 272 23.35 -16.77 -6.50
C TYR A 272 22.05 -17.48 -6.12
N GLU A 273 20.91 -17.07 -6.69
CA GLU A 273 19.61 -17.72 -6.49
C GLU A 273 19.63 -19.18 -6.96
N LEU A 274 20.20 -19.46 -8.14
CA LEU A 274 20.32 -20.84 -8.65
C LEU A 274 21.20 -21.74 -7.79
N GLU A 275 22.22 -21.18 -7.12
CA GLU A 275 23.12 -21.93 -6.25
C GLU A 275 22.52 -22.25 -4.87
N HIS A 276 21.44 -21.56 -4.48
CA HIS A 276 20.86 -21.62 -3.12
C HIS A 276 19.36 -21.97 -3.11
N GLN A 277 18.80 -22.39 -4.24
CA GLN A 277 17.51 -23.11 -4.35
C GLN A 277 17.67 -24.60 -4.00
#